data_AF-X0T1W0-F1
#
_entry.id   AF-X0T1W0-F1
#
_cell.length_a   1.000
_cell.length_b   1.000
_cell.length_c   1.000
_cell.angle_alpha   90.00
_cell.angle_beta   90.00
_cell.angle_gamma   90.00
#
_symmetry.space_group_name_H-M   'P 1'
#
loop_
_entity.id
_entity.type
_entity.pdbx_description
1 polymer ?
#
loop_
_entity_poly.entity_id
_entity_poly.type
_entity_poly.pdbx_seq_one_letter_code
_entity_poly.pdbx_strand_id
1 'polypeptide(L)'
;AEERFSLSKVKKVIFGGDGDSWITSGIKDYFSSATYILCLYHLYKKFKESLSRRKEEQKLTKDLLLSNQIDKGLSVVDQLIRNSYDLKEKDKLVKLYTYISRNRQGITN
;
A
#
# COMPACT_ATOMS: atom_id res chain seq x y z
N ALA A 1 9.45 -0.17 -22.94
CA ALA A 1 10.51 -0.43 -21.94
C ALA A 1 11.49 -1.51 -22.42
N GLU A 2 10.99 -2.61 -23.02
CA GLU A 2 11.84 -3.71 -23.51
C GLU A 2 13.02 -3.24 -24.37
N GLU A 3 12.78 -2.51 -25.46
CA GLU A 3 13.83 -2.06 -26.38
C GLU A 3 14.96 -1.29 -25.68
N ARG A 4 14.62 -0.45 -24.69
CA ARG A 4 15.57 0.40 -23.98
C ARG A 4 16.36 -0.34 -22.91
N PHE A 5 15.78 -1.35 -22.26
CA PHE A 5 16.34 -1.98 -21.07
C PHE A 5 16.62 -3.48 -21.23
N SER A 6 16.26 -4.09 -22.37
CA SER A 6 16.37 -5.53 -22.63
C SER A 6 15.77 -6.38 -21.49
N LEU A 7 14.55 -6.05 -21.04
CA LEU A 7 13.94 -6.67 -19.86
C LEU A 7 13.72 -8.17 -20.02
N SER A 8 13.57 -8.67 -21.25
CA SER A 8 13.48 -10.11 -21.53
C SER A 8 14.74 -10.90 -21.16
N LYS A 9 15.89 -10.23 -21.01
CA LYS A 9 17.18 -10.87 -20.67
C LYS A 9 17.41 -10.98 -19.16
N VAL A 10 16.60 -10.32 -18.33
CA VAL A 10 16.76 -10.34 -16.88
C VAL A 10 15.78 -11.31 -16.23
N LYS A 11 16.23 -12.01 -15.19
CA LYS A 11 15.45 -13.04 -14.49
C LYS A 11 14.24 -12.49 -13.73
N LYS A 12 14.35 -11.28 -13.19
CA LYS A 12 13.29 -10.62 -12.43
C LYS A 12 13.41 -9.11 -12.60
N VAL A 13 12.29 -8.46 -12.89
CA VAL A 13 12.16 -7.00 -12.88
C VAL A 13 11.38 -6.63 -11.63
N ILE A 14 11.93 -5.72 -10.82
CA ILE A 14 11.26 -5.18 -9.65
C ILE A 14 10.92 -3.73 -9.93
N PHE A 15 9.66 -3.37 -9.70
CA PHE A 15 9.23 -1.99 -9.79
C PHE A 15 8.86 -1.49 -8.40
N GLY A 16 9.73 -0.68 -7.79
CA GLY A 16 9.45 -0.01 -6.52
C GLY A 16 8.63 1.26 -6.75
N GLY A 17 7.62 1.51 -5.92
CA GLY A 17 6.79 2.72 -6.05
C GLY A 17 6.16 3.19 -4.75
N ASP A 18 5.71 4.44 -4.74
CA ASP A 18 5.00 5.05 -3.60
C ASP A 18 3.53 4.61 -3.49
N GLY A 19 2.99 3.90 -4.48
CA GLY A 19 1.63 3.38 -4.47
C GLY A 19 0.54 4.34 -4.95
N ASP A 20 0.92 5.44 -5.60
CA ASP A 20 -0.04 6.27 -6.35
C ASP A 20 -0.61 5.52 -7.56
N SER A 21 -1.86 5.84 -7.92
CA SER A 21 -2.60 5.13 -8.98
C SER A 21 -1.96 5.23 -10.36
N TRP A 22 -1.29 6.34 -10.66
CA TRP A 22 -0.60 6.51 -11.95
C TRP A 22 0.66 5.65 -12.01
N ILE A 23 1.33 5.41 -10.88
CA ILE A 23 2.47 4.50 -10.80
C ILE A 23 2.01 3.07 -11.04
N THR A 24 0.98 2.60 -10.33
CA THR A 24 0.48 1.22 -10.48
C THR A 24 -0.08 0.96 -11.89
N SER A 25 -0.70 1.96 -12.52
CA SER A 25 -1.13 1.87 -13.92
C SER A 25 0.07 1.82 -14.87
N GLY A 26 1.08 2.67 -14.68
CA GLY A 26 2.30 2.68 -15.49
C GLY A 26 3.10 1.38 -15.44
N ILE A 27 3.07 0.65 -14.32
CA ILE A 27 3.67 -0.69 -14.24
C ILE A 27 2.99 -1.62 -15.24
N LYS A 28 1.64 -1.65 -15.24
CA LYS A 28 0.88 -2.50 -16.16
C LYS A 28 1.16 -2.13 -17.63
N ASP A 29 1.23 -0.85 -17.93
CA ASP A 29 1.31 -0.35 -19.30
C ASP A 29 2.73 -0.48 -19.90
N TYR A 30 3.77 -0.28 -19.08
CA TYR A 30 5.16 -0.19 -19.57
C TYR A 30 6.08 -1.31 -19.07
N PHE A 31 5.76 -1.92 -17.93
CA PHE A 31 6.59 -2.92 -17.25
C PHE A 31 5.75 -4.12 -16.80
N SER A 32 4.94 -4.66 -17.72
CA SER A 32 3.93 -5.69 -17.43
C SER A 32 4.49 -6.98 -16.80
N SER A 33 5.78 -7.27 -17.00
CA SER A 33 6.49 -8.42 -16.39
C SER A 33 7.10 -8.11 -15.02
N ALA A 34 7.02 -6.88 -14.52
CA ALA A 34 7.63 -6.47 -13.27
C ALA A 34 6.80 -6.88 -12.04
N THR A 35 7.50 -7.30 -10.99
CA THR A 35 6.92 -7.44 -9.65
C THR A 35 6.90 -6.06 -8.99
N TYR A 36 5.71 -5.54 -8.73
CA TYR A 36 5.52 -4.27 -8.02
C TYR A 36 5.88 -4.40 -6.54
N ILE A 37 6.71 -3.56 -5.95
CA ILE A 37 6.96 -3.55 -4.49
C ILE A 37 6.57 -2.19 -3.94
N LEU A 38 5.63 -2.18 -2.99
CA LEU A 38 5.25 -0.97 -2.29
C LEU A 38 6.40 -0.51 -1.39
N CYS A 39 6.76 0.77 -1.50
CA CYS A 39 7.77 1.36 -0.65
C CYS A 39 7.31 1.41 0.82
N LEU A 40 8.05 0.74 1.71
CA LEU A 40 7.74 0.71 3.15
C LEU A 40 7.76 2.09 3.80
N TYR A 41 8.63 3.01 3.35
CA TYR A 41 8.63 4.39 3.83
C TYR A 41 7.28 5.08 3.59
N HIS A 42 6.73 4.95 2.38
CA HIS A 42 5.45 5.55 2.02
C HIS A 42 4.29 4.91 2.77
N LEU A 43 4.30 3.59 2.93
CA LEU A 43 3.35 2.89 3.79
C LEU A 43 3.39 3.43 5.23
N TYR A 44 4.58 3.56 5.82
CA TYR A 44 4.73 4.07 7.19
C TYR A 44 4.37 5.54 7.33
N LYS A 45 4.65 6.35 6.31
CA LYS A 45 4.22 7.75 6.24
C LYS A 45 2.69 7.84 6.26
N LYS A 46 1.98 7.07 5.42
CA LYS A 46 0.51 7.02 5.42
C LYS A 46 -0.08 6.60 6.76
N PHE A 47 0.55 5.63 7.44
CA PHE A 47 0.17 5.29 8.80
C PHE A 47 0.37 6.45 9.78
N LYS A 48 1.51 7.15 9.74
CA LYS A 48 1.76 8.30 10.63
C LYS A 48 0.78 9.45 10.39
N GLU A 49 0.41 9.69 9.13
CA GLU A 49 -0.55 10.74 8.74
C GLU A 49 -1.99 10.43 9.19
N SER A 50 -2.38 9.15 9.12
CA SER A 50 -3.78 8.73 9.33
C SER A 50 -4.06 8.20 10.74
N LEU A 51 -3.04 7.65 11.42
CA LEU A 51 -3.12 7.04 12.75
C LEU A 51 -2.15 7.73 13.75
N SER A 52 -1.92 9.04 13.61
CA SER A 52 -0.91 9.77 14.38
C SER A 52 -1.04 9.59 15.91
N ARG A 53 -2.28 9.55 16.40
CA ARG A 53 -2.67 9.38 17.82
C ARG A 53 -2.98 7.92 18.21
N ARG A 54 -2.90 6.98 17.26
CA ARG A 54 -3.34 5.58 17.38
C ARG A 54 -2.15 4.64 17.21
N LYS A 55 -1.22 4.68 18.17
CA LYS A 55 0.09 3.98 18.08
C LYS A 55 -0.06 2.47 18.08
N GLU A 56 -0.97 1.94 18.89
CA GLU A 56 -1.23 0.50 18.96
C GLU A 56 -1.86 0.00 17.65
N GLU A 57 -2.85 0.70 17.12
CA GLU A 57 -3.47 0.33 15.85
C GLU A 57 -2.50 0.51 14.68
N GLN A 58 -1.61 1.50 14.75
CA GLN A 58 -0.51 1.64 13.79
C GLN A 58 0.43 0.44 13.82
N LYS A 59 0.82 -0.04 15.01
CA LYS A 59 1.69 -1.22 15.15
C LYS A 59 0.96 -2.48 14.67
N LEU A 60 -0.23 -2.75 15.21
CA LEU A 60 -1.06 -3.90 14.85
C LEU A 60 -1.29 -3.99 13.34
N THR A 61 -1.72 -2.88 12.72
CA THR A 61 -1.99 -2.88 11.27
C THR A 61 -0.71 -3.16 10.49
N LYS A 62 0.43 -2.55 10.85
CA LYS A 62 1.72 -2.83 10.20
C LYS A 62 2.11 -4.31 10.31
N ASP A 63 2.03 -4.87 11.50
CA ASP A 63 2.43 -6.26 11.76
C ASP A 63 1.56 -7.24 10.95
N LEU A 64 0.25 -6.97 10.86
CA LEU A 64 -0.66 -7.73 10.00
C LEU A 64 -0.28 -7.61 8.52
N LEU A 65 0.02 -6.39 8.03
CA LEU A 65 0.41 -6.20 6.63
C LEU A 65 1.72 -6.92 6.29
N LEU A 66 2.74 -6.79 7.13
CA LEU A 66 4.05 -7.43 6.94
C LEU A 66 4.00 -8.95 7.08
N SER A 67 3.02 -9.47 7.81
CA SER A 67 2.77 -10.91 7.95
C SER A 67 1.84 -11.46 6.86
N ASN A 68 1.64 -10.73 5.76
CA ASN A 68 0.75 -11.10 4.66
C ASN A 68 -0.73 -11.31 5.08
N GLN A 69 -1.16 -10.72 6.19
CA GLN A 69 -2.54 -10.77 6.71
C GLN A 69 -3.30 -9.49 6.32
N ILE A 70 -3.30 -9.15 5.02
CA ILE A 70 -3.79 -7.86 4.52
C ILE A 70 -5.25 -7.62 4.88
N ASP A 71 -6.10 -8.64 4.74
CA ASP A 71 -7.54 -8.52 5.00
C ASP A 71 -7.83 -8.22 6.47
N LYS A 72 -7.05 -8.81 7.39
CA LYS A 72 -7.13 -8.48 8.81
C LYS A 72 -6.68 -7.05 9.07
N GLY A 73 -5.59 -6.60 8.43
CA GLY A 73 -5.13 -5.22 8.52
C GLY A 73 -6.19 -4.22 8.01
N LEU A 74 -6.82 -4.51 6.88
CA LEU A 74 -7.94 -3.71 6.34
C LEU A 74 -9.15 -3.72 7.27
N SER A 75 -9.45 -4.85 7.91
CA SER A 75 -10.54 -4.95 8.89
C SER A 75 -10.30 -4.06 10.11
N VAL A 76 -9.07 -3.93 10.60
CA VAL A 76 -8.73 -3.00 11.70
C VAL A 76 -9.05 -1.56 11.28
N VAL A 77 -8.63 -1.15 10.08
CA VAL A 77 -8.90 0.20 9.58
C VAL A 77 -10.40 0.43 9.35
N ASP A 78 -11.14 -0.56 8.82
CA ASP A 78 -12.59 -0.47 8.63
C ASP A 78 -13.35 -0.28 9.96
N GLN A 79 -12.96 -1.00 11.01
CA GLN A 79 -13.54 -0.81 12.34
C GLN A 79 -13.30 0.61 12.87
N LEU A 80 -12.11 1.17 12.66
CA LEU A 80 -11.82 2.57 13.03
C LEU A 80 -12.69 3.56 12.24
N ILE A 81 -12.94 3.32 10.94
CA ILE A 81 -13.82 4.15 10.10
C ILE A 81 -15.25 4.15 10.64
N ARG A 82 -15.76 2.98 11.06
CA ARG A 82 -17.13 2.83 11.59
C ARG A 82 -17.32 3.52 12.94
N ASN A 83 -16.28 3.51 13.77
CA ASN A 83 -16.32 4.04 15.13
C ASN A 83 -15.96 5.54 15.25
N SER A 84 -15.45 6.15 14.17
CA SER A 84 -15.09 7.58 14.17
C SER A 84 -16.30 8.48 13.90
N TYR A 85 -16.54 9.41 14.81
CA TYR A 85 -17.58 10.45 14.69
C TYR A 85 -17.05 11.75 14.04
N ASP A 86 -15.72 11.96 14.05
CA ASP A 86 -15.10 13.12 13.40
C ASP A 86 -14.95 12.85 11.89
N LEU A 87 -15.63 13.65 11.08
CA LEU A 87 -15.58 13.54 9.61
C LEU A 87 -14.16 13.69 9.05
N LYS A 88 -13.32 14.54 9.65
CA LYS A 88 -11.92 14.73 9.20
C LYS A 88 -11.06 13.52 9.53
N GLU A 89 -11.28 12.89 10.68
CA GLU A 89 -10.61 11.65 11.04
C GLU A 89 -11.06 10.50 10.13
N LYS A 90 -12.38 10.38 9.93
CA LYS A 90 -12.97 9.38 9.05
C LYS A 90 -12.42 9.46 7.62
N ASP A 91 -12.31 10.66 7.05
CA ASP A 91 -11.71 10.86 5.73
C ASP A 91 -10.25 10.35 5.65
N LYS A 92 -9.43 10.63 6.68
CA LYS A 92 -8.05 10.11 6.75
C LYS A 92 -8.01 8.59 6.79
N LEU A 93 -8.89 7.97 7.57
CA LEU A 93 -8.98 6.52 7.69
C LEU A 93 -9.44 5.86 6.37
N VAL A 94 -10.43 6.45 5.69
CA VAL A 94 -10.88 6.00 4.36
C VAL A 94 -9.75 6.10 3.33
N LYS A 95 -8.96 7.18 3.36
CA LYS A 95 -7.78 7.33 2.51
C LYS A 95 -6.71 6.27 2.80
N LEU A 96 -6.46 5.96 4.07
CA LEU A 96 -5.55 4.88 4.47
C LEU A 96 -6.04 3.51 3.96
N TYR A 97 -7.32 3.19 4.21
CA TYR A 97 -7.95 1.95 3.74
C TYR A 97 -7.81 1.80 2.23
N THR A 98 -8.16 2.85 1.49
CA THR A 98 -8.10 2.88 0.02
C THR A 98 -6.67 2.66 -0.46
N TYR A 99 -5.70 3.33 0.15
CA TYR A 99 -4.28 3.21 -0.20
C TYR A 99 -3.77 1.78 0.03
N ILE A 100 -4.06 1.15 1.17
CA ILE A 100 -3.66 -0.24 1.46
C ILE A 100 -4.35 -1.19 0.47
N SER A 101 -5.66 -1.05 0.26
CA SER A 101 -6.44 -1.91 -0.62
C SER A 101 -5.94 -1.89 -2.06
N ARG A 102 -5.68 -0.71 -2.61
CA ARG A 102 -5.15 -0.53 -3.98
C ARG A 102 -3.73 -1.06 -4.14
N ASN A 103 -2.94 -1.05 -3.08
CA ASN A 103 -1.55 -1.50 -3.09
C ASN A 103 -1.37 -2.92 -2.53
N ARG A 104 -2.44 -3.70 -2.35
CA ARG A 104 -2.39 -5.07 -1.80
C ARG A 104 -1.28 -5.90 -2.47
N GLN A 105 -1.25 -5.96 -3.80
CA GLN A 105 -0.25 -6.74 -4.54
C GLN A 105 1.19 -6.32 -4.21
N GLY A 106 1.44 -5.02 -4.02
CA GLY A 106 2.77 -4.51 -3.69
C GLY A 106 3.23 -4.80 -2.26
N ILE A 107 2.33 -5.24 -1.39
CA ILE A 107 2.61 -5.57 0.01
C ILE A 107 2.88 -7.09 0.16
N THR A 108 2.24 -7.93 -0.66
CA THR A 108 2.22 -9.40 -0.51
C THR A 108 3.28 -10.15 -1.34
N ASN A 109 4.29 -9.45 -1.86
CA ASN A 109 5.25 -9.98 -2.86
C ASN A 109 6.52 -10.61 -2.31
#